data_AF-A0A5C7ZF57-F1
#
_entry.id   AF-A0A5C7ZF57-F1
#
_cell.length_a   1.000
_cell.length_b   1.000
_cell.length_c   1.000
_cell.angle_alpha   90.00
_cell.angle_beta   90.00
_cell.angle_gamma   90.00
#
_symmetry.space_group_name_H-M   'P 1'
#
loop_
_entity.id
_entity.type
_entity.pdbx_description
1 polymer ?
#
loop_
_entity_poly.entity_id
_entity_poly.type
_entity_poly.pdbx_seq_one_letter_code
_entity_poly.pdbx_strand_id
1 'polypeptide(L)' 'MTDEQIRGAIKLGMPFFGVTGHGEVLARYIPYGPVFKWDRNQIIPMPLQGSDLLWWLKASDEEDHEG' A
#
# COMPACT_ATOMS: atom_id res chain seq x y z
N MET A 1 4.32 7.40 -7.31
CA MET A 1 5.07 6.12 -7.41
C MET A 1 4.19 5.13 -8.14
N THR A 2 4.76 4.25 -8.96
CA THR A 2 4.00 3.14 -9.56
C THR A 2 3.72 2.05 -8.52
N ASP A 3 2.76 1.16 -8.78
CA ASP A 3 2.42 0.07 -7.88
C ASP A 3 3.62 -0.86 -7.62
N GLU A 4 4.46 -1.09 -8.63
CA GLU A 4 5.72 -1.82 -8.47
C GLU A 4 6.69 -1.13 -7.49
N GLN A 5 6.80 0.19 -7.57
CA GLN A 5 7.65 0.97 -6.66
C GLN A 5 7.09 0.95 -5.23
N ILE A 6 5.77 1.00 -5.06
CA ILE A 6 5.11 0.87 -3.75
C ILE A 6 5.37 -0.52 -3.16
N ARG A 7 5.13 -1.58 -3.94
CA ARG A 7 5.40 -2.97 -3.54
C ARG A 7 6.88 -3.16 -3.18
N GLY A 8 7.80 -2.57 -3.94
CA GLY A 8 9.24 -2.57 -3.65
C GLY A 8 9.59 -1.90 -2.32
N ALA A 9 9.05 -0.71 -2.04
CA ALA A 9 9.27 0.00 -0.79
C ALA A 9 8.71 -0.77 0.42
N ILE A 10 7.54 -1.41 0.27
CA ILE A 10 6.95 -2.26 1.31
C ILE A 10 7.89 -3.42 1.64
N LYS A 11 8.38 -4.15 0.62
CA LYS A 11 9.32 -5.27 0.77
C LYS A 11 10.63 -4.87 1.46
N LEU A 12 11.18 -3.72 1.08
CA LEU A 12 12.44 -3.21 1.60
C LEU A 12 12.31 -2.55 2.98
N GLY A 13 11.10 -2.46 3.53
CA GLY A 13 10.89 -1.74 4.79
C GLY A 13 11.08 -0.23 4.66
N MET A 14 11.16 0.33 3.45
CA MET A 14 11.54 1.73 3.24
C MET A 14 10.34 2.69 3.39
N PRO A 15 10.57 3.93 3.84
CA PRO A 15 9.58 4.99 3.77
C PRO A 15 9.13 5.24 2.33
N PHE A 16 7.85 5.57 2.15
CA PHE A 16 7.29 5.93 0.85
C PHE A 16 6.01 6.74 1.00
N PHE A 17 5.61 7.39 -0.09
CA PHE A 17 4.29 7.98 -0.29
C PHE A 17 3.85 7.65 -1.71
N GLY A 18 2.73 6.95 -1.85
CA GLY A 18 2.26 6.41 -3.13
C GLY A 18 0.75 6.43 -3.23
N VAL A 19 0.28 6.44 -4.48
CA VAL A 19 -1.14 6.26 -4.81
C VAL A 19 -1.21 4.98 -5.64
N THR A 20 -2.06 4.04 -5.24
CA THR A 20 -2.24 2.77 -5.97
C THR A 20 -2.98 3.00 -7.29
N GLY A 21 -3.01 2.00 -8.17
CA GLY A 21 -3.83 2.03 -9.39
C GLY A 21 -5.31 2.37 -9.15
N HIS A 22 -5.85 1.97 -8.00
CA HIS A 22 -7.25 2.23 -7.59
C HIS A 22 -7.46 3.59 -6.89
N GLY A 23 -6.42 4.44 -6.82
CA GLY A 23 -6.50 5.76 -6.20
C GLY A 23 -6.34 5.77 -4.68
N GLU A 24 -5.93 4.67 -4.06
CA GLU A 24 -5.71 4.63 -2.61
C GLU A 24 -4.36 5.26 -2.25
N VAL A 25 -4.38 6.23 -1.34
CA VAL A 25 -3.15 6.87 -0.87
C VAL A 25 -2.56 6.07 0.27
N LEU A 26 -1.31 5.63 0.09
CA LEU A 26 -0.54 4.86 1.05
C LEU A 26 0.75 5.59 1.44
N ALA A 27 1.13 5.48 2.71
CA ALA A 27 2.38 6.05 3.20
C ALA A 27 3.04 5.20 4.28
N ARG A 28 4.36 5.20 4.30
CA ARG A 28 5.18 4.77 5.44
C ARG A 28 6.16 5.88 5.76
N TYR A 29 6.13 6.38 7.00
CA TYR A 29 6.94 7.54 7.41
C TYR A 29 8.33 7.17 7.95
N ILE A 30 8.46 5.98 8.53
CA ILE A 30 9.71 5.50 9.14
C ILE A 30 10.06 4.10 8.64
N PRO A 31 11.35 3.72 8.54
CA PRO A 31 11.74 2.38 8.14
C PRO A 31 11.11 1.30 9.03
N TYR A 32 10.61 0.23 8.42
CA TYR A 32 9.91 -0.90 9.06
C TYR A 32 8.69 -0.52 9.92
N GLY A 33 8.24 0.74 9.85
CA GLY A 33 7.03 1.20 10.51
C GLY A 33 5.77 0.76 9.79
N PRO A 34 4.60 1.05 10.39
CA PRO A 34 3.32 0.74 9.78
C PRO A 34 3.15 1.49 8.46
N VAL A 35 2.55 0.80 7.50
CA VAL A 35 1.93 1.47 6.35
C VAL A 35 0.59 2.03 6.78
N PHE A 36 0.30 3.26 6.37
CA PHE A 36 -0.96 3.94 6.57
C PHE A 36 -1.69 4.05 5.24
N LYS A 37 -3.01 4.02 5.30
CA LYS A 37 -3.92 4.29 4.19
C LYS A 37 -4.77 5.52 4.51
N TRP A 38 -5.03 6.35 3.51
CA TRP A 38 -6.10 7.34 3.63
C TRP A 38 -7.44 6.70 3.34
N ASP A 39 -8.39 6.95 4.24
CA ASP A 39 -9.80 6.71 4.02
C ASP A 39 -10.56 8.01 4.28
N ARG A 40 -11.11 8.61 3.22
CA ARG A 40 -11.74 9.94 3.23
C ARG A 40 -10.80 10.98 3.86
N ASN A 41 -11.15 11.51 5.04
CA ASN A 41 -10.37 12.51 5.78
C ASN A 41 -9.62 11.91 6.97
N GLN A 42 -9.41 10.59 6.99
CA GLN A 42 -8.71 9.89 8.06
C GLN A 42 -7.50 9.13 7.53
N ILE A 43 -6.47 9.06 8.37
CA ILE A 43 -5.29 8.23 8.14
C ILE A 43 -5.41 7.03 9.07
N ILE A 44 -5.55 5.84 8.49
CA ILE A 44 -5.71 4.58 9.23
C ILE A 44 -4.45 3.74 9.08
N PRO A 45 -3.90 3.16 10.17
CA PRO A 45 -2.83 2.19 10.04
C PRO A 45 -3.38 0.93 9.37
N MET A 46 -2.67 0.42 8.37
CA MET A 46 -3.04 -0.84 7.74
C MET A 46 -2.91 -1.98 8.75
N PRO A 47 -3.95 -2.82 8.92
CA PRO A 47 -3.89 -3.97 9.82
C PRO A 47 -2.91 -5.02 9.30
N LEU A 48 -2.65 -5.03 7.97
CA LEU A 48 -1.72 -5.93 7.30
C LEU A 48 -0.36 -5.26 7.12
N GLN A 49 0.72 -6.03 7.25
CA GLN A 49 2.09 -5.58 7.05
C GLN A 49 2.87 -6.57 6.19
N GLY A 50 3.99 -6.11 5.61
CA GLY A 50 4.90 -6.98 4.87
C GLY A 50 4.21 -7.80 3.77
N SER A 51 4.35 -9.13 3.84
CA SER A 51 3.80 -10.06 2.85
C SER A 51 2.29 -10.03 2.74
N ASP A 52 1.57 -9.91 3.86
CA ASP A 52 0.09 -9.89 3.84
C ASP A 52 -0.43 -8.64 3.16
N LEU A 53 0.24 -7.50 3.38
CA LEU A 53 -0.08 -6.25 2.71
C LEU A 53 0.17 -6.34 1.20
N LEU A 54 1.26 -7.01 0.79
CA LEU A 54 1.57 -7.24 -0.62
C LEU A 54 0.55 -8.15 -1.29
N TRP A 55 0.06 -9.16 -0.58
CA TRP A 55 -1.03 -10.02 -1.03
C TRP A 55 -2.32 -9.23 -1.23
N TRP A 56 -2.69 -8.41 -0.27
CA TRP A 56 -3.88 -7.56 -0.38
C TRP A 56 -3.76 -6.59 -1.58
N LEU A 57 -2.62 -5.94 -1.77
CA LEU A 57 -2.35 -5.08 -2.93
C LEU A 57 -2.39 -5.80 -4.28
N LYS A 58 -2.18 -7.12 -4.29
CA LYS A 58 -2.27 -7.94 -5.50
C LYS A 58 -3.71 -8.37 -5.77
N ALA A 59 -4.45 -8.74 -4.72
CA ALA A 59 -5.85 -9.13 -4.82
C ALA A 59 -6.72 -7.97 -5.33
N SER A 60 -6.53 -6.75 -4.80
CA SER A 60 -7.27 -5.57 -5.26
C SER A 60 -7.07 -5.28 -6.76
N ASP A 61 -5.85 -5.51 -7.26
CA ASP A 61 -5.45 -5.31 -8.66
C ASP A 61 -6.04 -6.38 -9.60
N GLU A 62 -6.37 -7.56 -9.07
CA GLU A 62 -6.98 -8.66 -9.83
C GLU A 62 -8.52 -8.55 -9.92
N GLU A 63 -9.19 -8.02 -8.88
CA GLU A 63 -10.65 -7.85 -8.86
C GLU A 63 -11.17 -6.89 -9.95
N ASP A 64 -10.34 -5.95 -10.42
CA ASP A 64 -10.72 -5.00 -11.49
C ASP A 64 -10.56 -5.58 -12.91
N HIS A 65 -9.89 -6.73 -13.09
CA HIS A 65 -9.73 -7.37 -14.41
C HIS A 65 -10.88 -8.33 -14.79
N GLU A 66 -11.83 -8.60 -13.87
CA GLU A 66 -13.01 -9.46 -14.13
C GLU A 66 -14.32 -8.65 -14.36
N GLY A 67 -14.21 -7.34 -14.65
CA GLY A 67 -15.34 -6.44 -14.93
C GLY A 67 -15.64 -6.20 -16.41
#